data_AF-A0A2D9ARN4-F1
#
_entry.id   AF-A0A2D9ARN4-F1
#
_cell.length_a   1.000
_cell.length_b   1.000
_cell.length_c   1.000
_cell.angle_alpha   90.00
_cell.angle_beta   90.00
_cell.angle_gamma   90.00
#
_symmetry.space_group_name_H-M   'P 1'
#
loop_
_entity.id
_entity.type
_entity.pdbx_description
1 polymer ?
#
loop_
_entity_poly.entity_id
_entity_poly.type
_entity_poly.pdbx_seq_one_letter_code
_entity_poly.pdbx_strand_id
1 'polypeptide(L)'
;NQILFGLSAIKNLGDSAIRNIIENRNDFGCFRSLSDLCDRLPSNILNKRNLESLIHCGALDEFSENKNRAQLFSDLENVMEWASSRNRDRISGQGNLFDSVETFSEPQFSKSQHSKVDDYSLIEKLKLEKQLLGFYLSDHPLKHLSKPAKLVSPVSISNLEDISDRTKVSLVAMIPELKQITTRKGDRMAIVQLEDLSGSFEAIVFPKTYSRLSEFLLTDTRLLVWGTIDKKSDKTQLIIDDCREIDNLKLLVINLDSYQASDIRVHNKIRDCLVKFRAAKEKCGIKIPVLAAVKHENSLTYVKFGEQFCVGDIVGASKLLEENSFKVNLKSLVS
;
A
#
# COMPACT_ATOMS: atom_id res chain seq x y z
N ASN A 1 -11.07 3.89 24.33
CA ASN A 1 -10.23 5.06 24.04
C ASN A 1 -9.81 5.05 22.60
N GLN A 2 -10.10 6.11 21.86
CA GLN A 2 -9.63 6.34 20.50
C GLN A 2 -8.77 7.61 20.50
N ILE A 3 -7.68 7.61 19.75
CA ILE A 3 -6.89 8.82 19.47
C ILE A 3 -7.42 9.38 18.16
N LEU A 4 -7.89 10.63 18.16
CA LEU A 4 -8.39 11.32 16.97
C LEU A 4 -7.30 12.23 16.40
N PHE A 5 -7.23 12.27 15.08
CA PHE A 5 -6.25 13.11 14.38
C PHE A 5 -6.81 14.52 14.18
N GLY A 6 -5.96 15.54 14.40
CA GLY A 6 -6.35 16.94 14.31
C GLY A 6 -6.40 17.46 12.87
N LEU A 7 -7.33 18.37 12.58
CA LEU A 7 -7.47 19.00 11.26
C LEU A 7 -6.22 19.76 10.81
N SER A 8 -5.39 20.25 11.74
CA SER A 8 -4.17 21.01 11.47
C SER A 8 -3.09 20.23 10.73
N ALA A 9 -3.14 18.90 10.78
CA ALA A 9 -2.17 18.05 10.11
C ALA A 9 -2.56 17.69 8.66
N ILE A 10 -3.73 18.16 8.20
CA ILE A 10 -4.22 17.94 6.83
C ILE A 10 -3.60 18.98 5.90
N LYS A 11 -2.83 18.52 4.89
CA LYS A 11 -2.29 19.41 3.87
C LYS A 11 -3.41 20.17 3.15
N ASN A 12 -3.07 21.40 2.77
CA ASN A 12 -3.96 22.37 2.14
C ASN A 12 -5.06 22.94 3.06
N LEU A 13 -5.14 22.55 4.33
CA LEU A 13 -6.11 23.13 5.26
C LEU A 13 -5.44 24.23 6.11
N GLY A 14 -5.85 25.49 5.91
CA GLY A 14 -5.30 26.62 6.64
C GLY A 14 -6.03 26.88 7.96
N ASP A 15 -5.36 27.54 8.92
CA ASP A 15 -5.90 27.84 10.25
C ASP A 15 -7.27 28.54 10.22
N SER A 16 -7.49 29.45 9.27
CA SER A 16 -8.77 30.15 9.12
C SER A 16 -9.90 29.19 8.79
N ALA A 17 -9.70 28.27 7.83
CA ALA A 17 -10.69 27.25 7.48
C ALA A 17 -10.99 26.34 8.68
N ILE A 18 -9.96 25.91 9.41
CA ILE A 18 -10.09 25.05 10.60
C ILE A 18 -10.93 25.73 11.68
N ARG A 19 -10.64 27.00 12.00
CA ARG A 19 -11.39 27.75 13.01
C ARG A 19 -12.85 27.90 12.62
N ASN A 20 -13.13 28.27 11.36
CA ASN A 20 -14.51 28.38 10.87
C ASN A 20 -15.27 27.04 10.96
N ILE A 21 -14.62 25.91 10.64
CA ILE A 21 -15.23 24.58 10.82
C ILE A 21 -15.59 24.33 12.29
N ILE A 22 -14.67 24.65 13.21
CA ILE A 22 -14.85 24.40 14.65
C ILE A 22 -15.94 25.32 15.22
N GLU A 23 -15.86 26.62 14.94
CA GLU A 23 -16.81 27.63 15.42
C GLU A 23 -18.22 27.32 14.91
N ASN A 24 -18.37 27.08 13.60
CA ASN A 24 -19.67 26.73 13.03
C ASN A 24 -20.25 25.45 13.65
N ARG A 25 -19.42 24.43 13.90
CA ARG A 25 -19.87 23.20 14.57
C ARG A 25 -20.27 23.43 16.02
N ASN A 26 -19.61 24.34 16.73
CA ASN A 26 -19.96 24.68 18.11
C ASN A 26 -21.28 25.44 18.19
N ASP A 27 -21.52 26.35 17.25
CA ASP A 27 -22.71 27.21 17.23
C ASP A 27 -23.95 26.50 16.68
N PHE A 28 -23.78 25.65 15.65
CA PHE A 28 -24.89 25.04 14.89
C PHE A 28 -24.91 23.50 14.93
N GLY A 29 -24.05 22.89 15.74
CA GLY A 29 -23.96 21.43 15.91
C GLY A 29 -23.25 20.71 14.76
N CYS A 30 -23.29 19.37 14.79
CA CYS A 30 -22.61 18.51 13.83
C CYS A 30 -23.13 18.69 12.39
N PHE A 31 -22.19 18.71 11.44
CA PHE A 31 -22.50 18.61 10.02
C PHE A 31 -23.07 17.22 9.69
N ARG A 32 -24.14 17.19 8.90
CA ARG A 32 -24.88 15.96 8.56
C ARG A 32 -24.51 15.36 7.21
N SER A 33 -23.93 16.17 6.32
CA SER A 33 -23.61 15.77 4.95
C SER A 33 -22.61 16.74 4.31
N LEU A 34 -22.07 16.36 3.15
CA LEU A 34 -21.23 17.25 2.35
C LEU A 34 -21.97 18.53 1.93
N SER A 35 -23.25 18.43 1.58
CA SER A 35 -24.08 19.59 1.23
C SER A 35 -24.34 20.52 2.40
N ASP A 36 -24.59 19.96 3.59
CA ASP A 36 -24.76 20.74 4.83
C ASP A 36 -23.46 21.50 5.19
N LEU A 37 -22.30 20.85 5.04
CA LEU A 37 -21.00 21.50 5.23
C LEU A 37 -20.79 22.66 4.24
N CYS A 38 -21.01 22.43 2.94
CA CYS A 38 -20.79 23.45 1.91
C CYS A 38 -21.78 24.62 1.98
N ASP A 39 -23.01 24.36 2.44
CA ASP A 39 -24.03 25.39 2.61
C ASP A 39 -23.79 26.28 3.84
N ARG A 40 -23.28 25.70 4.93
CA ARG A 40 -22.90 26.46 6.14
C ARG A 40 -21.59 27.20 5.97
N LEU A 41 -20.65 26.64 5.22
CA LEU A 41 -19.31 27.19 4.99
C LEU A 41 -19.08 27.42 3.49
N PRO A 42 -19.45 28.60 2.95
CA PRO A 42 -19.33 28.91 1.53
C PRO A 42 -17.88 28.86 1.01
N SER A 43 -17.75 28.87 -0.32
CA SER A 43 -16.48 28.61 -1.02
C SER A 43 -15.34 29.60 -0.76
N ASN A 44 -15.65 30.80 -0.22
CA ASN A 44 -14.66 31.76 0.25
C ASN A 44 -14.02 31.35 1.59
N ILE A 45 -14.67 30.47 2.36
CA ILE A 45 -14.18 29.90 3.61
C ILE A 45 -13.57 28.52 3.36
N LEU A 46 -14.32 27.63 2.70
CA LEU A 46 -13.86 26.29 2.31
C LEU A 46 -13.83 26.17 0.79
N ASN A 47 -12.65 26.30 0.19
CA ASN A 47 -12.50 26.16 -1.25
C ASN A 47 -12.48 24.67 -1.67
N LYS A 48 -12.55 24.43 -3.00
CA LYS A 48 -12.55 23.08 -3.58
C LYS A 48 -11.37 22.25 -3.08
N ARG A 49 -10.15 22.82 -3.07
CA ARG A 49 -8.94 22.12 -2.61
C ARG A 49 -8.99 21.73 -1.13
N ASN A 50 -9.63 22.54 -0.27
CA ASN A 50 -9.85 22.17 1.13
C ASN A 50 -10.78 20.95 1.24
N LEU A 51 -11.89 20.96 0.50
CA LEU A 51 -12.89 19.90 0.51
C LEU A 51 -12.31 18.58 -0.07
N GLU A 52 -11.56 18.66 -1.16
CA GLU A 52 -10.83 17.51 -1.72
C GLU A 52 -9.89 16.88 -0.68
N SER A 53 -9.11 17.70 0.03
CA SER A 53 -8.26 17.22 1.12
C SER A 53 -9.06 16.53 2.22
N LEU A 54 -10.16 17.14 2.68
CA LEU A 54 -11.01 16.58 3.75
C LEU A 54 -11.66 15.25 3.35
N ILE A 55 -12.11 15.13 2.09
CA ILE A 55 -12.68 13.88 1.54
C ILE A 55 -11.60 12.80 1.51
N HIS A 56 -10.47 13.08 0.87
CA HIS A 56 -9.47 12.07 0.56
C HIS A 56 -8.67 11.62 1.80
N CYS A 57 -8.52 12.47 2.82
CA CYS A 57 -7.91 12.07 4.10
C CYS A 57 -8.89 11.35 5.04
N GLY A 58 -10.16 11.22 4.67
CA GLY A 58 -11.19 10.51 5.43
C GLY A 58 -11.92 11.33 6.50
N ALA A 59 -11.70 12.65 6.57
CA ALA A 59 -12.39 13.50 7.54
C ALA A 59 -13.92 13.55 7.29
N LEU A 60 -14.35 13.29 6.05
CA LEU A 60 -15.76 13.30 5.64
C LEU A 60 -16.32 11.89 5.36
N ASP A 61 -15.63 10.81 5.77
CA ASP A 61 -16.04 9.43 5.45
C ASP A 61 -17.49 9.12 5.89
N GLU A 62 -17.93 9.70 7.02
CA GLU A 62 -19.28 9.50 7.55
C GLU A 62 -20.38 10.21 6.73
N PHE A 63 -20.04 11.04 5.73
CA PHE A 63 -21.02 11.74 4.88
C PHE A 63 -21.50 10.93 3.68
N SER A 64 -20.88 9.77 3.42
CA SER A 64 -21.26 8.86 2.35
C SER A 64 -21.69 7.51 2.90
N GLU A 65 -22.65 6.88 2.22
CA GLU A 65 -22.92 5.46 2.38
C GLU A 65 -21.63 4.66 2.15
N ASN A 66 -21.38 3.67 3.00
CA ASN A 66 -20.20 2.80 2.96
C ASN A 66 -18.84 3.51 2.97
N LYS A 67 -18.77 4.79 3.40
CA LYS A 67 -17.51 5.57 3.43
C LYS A 67 -16.83 5.68 2.06
N ASN A 68 -17.66 5.82 1.02
CA ASN A 68 -17.22 5.92 -0.37
C ASN A 68 -16.65 7.32 -0.65
N ARG A 69 -15.32 7.42 -0.66
CA ARG A 69 -14.62 8.70 -0.89
C ARG A 69 -14.72 9.13 -2.35
N ALA A 70 -14.80 8.17 -3.29
CA ALA A 70 -14.97 8.46 -4.71
C ALA A 70 -16.34 9.09 -5.00
N GLN A 71 -17.40 8.61 -4.32
CA GLN A 71 -18.74 9.20 -4.43
C GLN A 71 -18.75 10.65 -3.91
N LEU A 72 -18.20 10.92 -2.73
CA LEU A 72 -18.11 12.29 -2.20
C LEU A 72 -17.35 13.22 -3.14
N PHE A 73 -16.27 12.74 -3.74
CA PHE A 73 -15.49 13.51 -4.70
C PHE A 73 -16.26 13.75 -6.01
N SER A 74 -16.96 12.73 -6.51
CA SER A 74 -17.82 12.84 -7.71
C SER A 74 -18.95 13.85 -7.50
N ASP A 75 -19.53 13.92 -6.31
CA ASP A 75 -20.64 14.81 -5.98
C ASP A 75 -20.17 16.25 -5.69
N LEU A 76 -18.88 16.45 -5.38
CA LEU A 76 -18.34 17.70 -4.83
C LEU A 76 -18.67 18.93 -5.67
N GLU A 77 -18.47 18.86 -6.99
CA GLU A 77 -18.65 20.01 -7.88
C GLU A 77 -20.11 20.49 -7.91
N ASN A 78 -21.04 19.55 -8.05
CA ASN A 78 -22.49 19.84 -8.04
C ASN A 78 -22.95 20.37 -6.68
N VAL A 79 -22.43 19.80 -5.58
CA VAL A 79 -22.76 20.26 -4.23
C VAL A 79 -22.26 21.69 -4.00
N MET A 80 -21.04 22.01 -4.46
CA MET A 80 -20.50 23.37 -4.36
C MET A 80 -21.29 24.38 -5.18
N GLU A 81 -21.72 24.02 -6.40
CA GLU A 81 -22.55 24.89 -7.24
C GLU A 81 -23.92 25.16 -6.60
N TRP A 82 -24.57 24.10 -6.09
CA TRP A 82 -25.84 24.21 -5.37
C TRP A 82 -25.72 25.13 -4.14
N ALA A 83 -24.69 24.92 -3.30
CA ALA A 83 -24.44 25.74 -2.12
C ALA A 83 -24.14 27.20 -2.47
N SER A 84 -23.40 27.44 -3.56
CA SER A 84 -23.10 28.78 -4.07
C SER A 84 -24.37 29.51 -4.49
N SER A 85 -25.29 28.82 -5.20
CA SER A 85 -26.56 29.41 -5.60
C SER A 85 -27.39 29.83 -4.38
N ARG A 86 -27.52 28.94 -3.39
CA ARG A 86 -28.23 29.25 -2.13
C ARG A 86 -27.64 30.45 -1.39
N ASN A 87 -26.31 30.53 -1.34
CA ASN A 87 -25.64 31.64 -0.70
C ASN A 87 -25.95 32.98 -1.40
N ARG A 88 -26.02 32.99 -2.75
CA ARG A 88 -26.45 34.18 -3.51
C ARG A 88 -27.90 34.55 -3.22
N ASP A 89 -28.80 33.57 -3.13
CA ASP A 89 -30.22 33.81 -2.83
C ASP A 89 -30.41 34.43 -1.44
N ARG A 90 -29.65 33.95 -0.44
CA ARG A 90 -29.60 34.54 0.92
C ARG A 90 -29.07 35.97 0.91
N ILE A 91 -27.95 36.22 0.22
CA ILE A 91 -27.30 37.55 0.18
C ILE A 91 -28.19 38.57 -0.56
N SER A 92 -28.87 38.14 -1.62
CA SER A 92 -29.75 39.02 -2.41
C SER A 92 -31.09 39.34 -1.71
N GLY A 93 -31.35 38.79 -0.52
CA GLY A 93 -32.60 38.99 0.20
C GLY A 93 -33.79 38.29 -0.45
N GLN A 94 -33.57 37.44 -1.47
CA GLN A 94 -34.60 36.63 -2.11
C GLN A 94 -34.80 35.29 -1.39
N GLY A 95 -34.51 35.23 -0.09
CA GLY A 95 -34.85 34.09 0.76
C GLY A 95 -36.36 33.88 0.78
N ASN A 96 -36.82 32.95 -0.06
CA ASN A 96 -38.18 32.55 -0.34
C ASN A 96 -39.26 33.02 0.66
N LEU A 97 -40.06 33.99 0.22
CA LEU A 97 -41.38 34.34 0.79
C LEU A 97 -42.41 33.18 0.68
N PHE A 98 -42.00 32.03 0.12
CA PHE A 98 -42.78 30.80 -0.03
C PHE A 98 -42.27 29.63 0.84
N ASP A 99 -41.19 29.79 1.61
CA ASP A 99 -40.65 28.75 2.52
C ASP A 99 -41.43 28.66 3.84
N SER A 100 -42.47 29.49 4.00
CA SER A 100 -43.25 29.65 5.22
C SER A 100 -44.53 28.80 5.26
N VAL A 101 -44.84 28.00 4.23
CA VAL A 101 -46.13 27.28 4.15
C VAL A 101 -46.02 25.77 3.84
N GLU A 102 -44.83 25.23 3.59
CA GLU A 102 -44.65 23.77 3.46
C GLU A 102 -43.60 23.27 4.46
N THR A 103 -44.08 22.62 5.52
CA THR A 103 -43.41 21.64 6.39
C THR A 103 -41.87 21.74 6.47
N PHE A 104 -41.36 22.25 7.60
CA PHE A 104 -39.98 22.23 8.10
C PHE A 104 -39.07 21.10 7.59
N SER A 105 -38.66 21.18 6.34
CA SER A 105 -37.67 20.30 5.73
C SER A 105 -36.69 21.21 5.05
N GLU A 106 -35.52 21.36 5.68
CA GLU A 106 -34.39 22.11 5.10
C GLU A 106 -34.21 21.67 3.64
N PRO A 107 -34.09 22.59 2.67
CA PRO A 107 -33.85 22.22 1.28
C PRO A 107 -32.61 21.33 1.20
N GLN A 108 -32.80 20.05 0.86
CA GLN A 108 -31.71 19.08 0.75
C GLN A 108 -31.22 19.02 -0.68
N PHE A 109 -29.89 18.92 -0.85
CA PHE A 109 -29.29 18.57 -2.13
C PHE A 109 -29.85 17.21 -2.59
N SER A 110 -30.52 17.19 -3.74
CA SER A 110 -31.16 15.98 -4.26
C SER A 110 -30.11 15.02 -4.82
N LYS A 111 -29.70 14.04 -4.00
CA LYS A 111 -28.74 12.99 -4.43
C LYS A 111 -29.29 12.07 -5.53
N SER A 112 -30.60 12.05 -5.78
CA SER A 112 -31.26 11.08 -6.67
C SER A 112 -30.93 11.26 -8.16
N GLN A 113 -30.24 12.32 -8.54
CA GLN A 113 -29.88 12.62 -9.93
C GLN A 113 -28.46 12.20 -10.33
N HIS A 114 -27.64 11.72 -9.38
CA HIS A 114 -26.24 11.39 -9.65
C HIS A 114 -26.00 9.87 -9.72
N SER A 115 -25.21 9.45 -10.70
CA SER A 115 -24.83 8.05 -10.88
C SER A 115 -23.94 7.60 -9.72
N LYS A 116 -24.20 6.40 -9.19
CA LYS A 116 -23.33 5.77 -8.20
C LYS A 116 -21.99 5.44 -8.85
N VAL A 117 -20.91 5.68 -8.12
CA VAL A 117 -19.53 5.38 -8.56
C VAL A 117 -18.90 4.36 -7.61
N ASP A 118 -18.13 3.43 -8.17
CA ASP A 118 -17.32 2.51 -7.38
C ASP A 118 -16.29 3.28 -6.55
N ASP A 119 -16.04 2.80 -5.34
CA ASP A 119 -15.09 3.43 -4.44
C ASP A 119 -13.64 3.19 -4.89
N TYR A 120 -12.72 3.99 -4.37
CA TYR A 120 -11.28 3.76 -4.54
C TYR A 120 -10.87 2.41 -3.97
N SER A 121 -9.89 1.77 -4.61
CA SER A 121 -9.22 0.64 -3.98
C SER A 121 -8.58 1.08 -2.66
N LEU A 122 -8.39 0.13 -1.73
CA LEU A 122 -7.75 0.43 -0.46
C LEU A 122 -6.37 1.09 -0.65
N ILE A 123 -5.60 0.62 -1.64
CA ILE A 123 -4.26 1.14 -1.93
C ILE A 123 -4.34 2.61 -2.37
N GLU A 124 -5.31 2.96 -3.22
CA GLU A 124 -5.53 4.34 -3.64
C GLU A 124 -5.96 5.23 -2.46
N LYS A 125 -6.86 4.76 -1.58
CA LYS A 125 -7.24 5.49 -0.37
C LYS A 125 -6.03 5.77 0.53
N LEU A 126 -5.21 4.75 0.80
CA LEU A 126 -4.02 4.88 1.62
C LEU A 126 -2.99 5.82 0.99
N LYS A 127 -2.83 5.78 -0.34
CA LYS A 127 -1.95 6.69 -1.08
C LYS A 127 -2.40 8.15 -0.95
N LEU A 128 -3.69 8.41 -1.14
CA LEU A 128 -4.27 9.75 -0.99
C LEU A 128 -4.16 10.25 0.46
N GLU A 129 -4.40 9.37 1.43
CA GLU A 129 -4.25 9.64 2.85
C GLU A 129 -2.81 10.03 3.21
N LYS A 130 -1.81 9.24 2.79
CA LYS A 130 -0.40 9.57 2.98
C LYS A 130 0.00 10.86 2.29
N GLN A 131 -0.51 11.12 1.08
CA GLN A 131 -0.23 12.37 0.37
C GLN A 131 -0.69 13.58 1.19
N LEU A 132 -1.84 13.49 1.86
CA LEU A 132 -2.49 14.59 2.57
C LEU A 132 -2.10 14.70 4.05
N LEU A 133 -1.82 13.59 4.73
CA LEU A 133 -1.45 13.56 6.15
C LEU A 133 0.06 13.37 6.38
N GLY A 134 0.77 12.85 5.38
CA GLY A 134 2.20 12.51 5.45
C GLY A 134 2.50 11.08 5.88
N PHE A 135 1.49 10.32 6.35
CA PHE A 135 1.62 8.94 6.81
C PHE A 135 0.30 8.18 6.61
N TYR A 136 0.33 6.86 6.77
CA TYR A 136 -0.87 6.02 6.71
C TYR A 136 -1.54 5.96 8.10
N LEU A 137 -2.74 6.51 8.21
CA LEU A 137 -3.52 6.58 9.45
C LEU A 137 -4.52 5.42 9.58
N SER A 138 -5.23 5.11 8.50
CA SER A 138 -6.34 4.15 8.52
C SER A 138 -5.85 2.70 8.51
N ASP A 139 -4.84 2.41 7.69
CA ASP A 139 -4.26 1.07 7.62
C ASP A 139 -2.85 1.05 7.00
N HIS A 140 -2.10 -0.05 7.17
CA HIS A 140 -0.78 -0.21 6.56
C HIS A 140 -0.85 -0.99 5.24
N PRO A 141 -0.21 -0.55 4.13
CA PRO A 141 -0.30 -1.20 2.81
C PRO A 141 0.10 -2.69 2.75
N LEU A 142 0.90 -3.15 3.72
CA LEU A 142 1.32 -4.56 3.86
C LEU A 142 0.43 -5.40 4.76
N LYS A 143 -0.58 -4.85 5.45
CA LYS A 143 -1.35 -5.61 6.45
C LYS A 143 -2.09 -6.80 5.86
N HIS A 144 -2.69 -6.64 4.68
CA HIS A 144 -3.35 -7.73 3.95
C HIS A 144 -2.38 -8.82 3.49
N LEU A 145 -1.08 -8.50 3.43
CA LEU A 145 -0.04 -9.42 3.02
C LEU A 145 0.58 -10.19 4.19
N SER A 146 0.22 -9.89 5.44
CA SER A 146 0.82 -10.50 6.64
C SER A 146 0.80 -12.04 6.65
N LYS A 147 -0.24 -12.68 6.11
CA LYS A 147 -0.32 -14.15 5.97
C LYS A 147 0.48 -14.67 4.78
N PRO A 148 0.24 -14.24 3.53
CA PRO A 148 0.98 -14.75 2.37
C PRO A 148 2.46 -14.37 2.41
N ALA A 149 2.84 -13.20 2.95
CA ALA A 149 4.24 -12.79 3.06
C ALA A 149 5.07 -13.77 3.88
N LYS A 150 4.50 -14.44 4.90
CA LYS A 150 5.20 -15.48 5.68
C LYS A 150 5.70 -16.65 4.82
N LEU A 151 5.08 -16.90 3.66
CA LEU A 151 5.52 -17.95 2.74
C LEU A 151 6.84 -17.60 2.05
N VAL A 152 7.09 -16.30 1.82
CA VAL A 152 8.24 -15.82 1.05
C VAL A 152 9.26 -15.06 1.89
N SER A 153 8.88 -14.60 3.07
CA SER A 153 9.66 -13.75 3.97
C SER A 153 9.49 -14.24 5.41
N PRO A 154 10.48 -14.97 5.95
CA PRO A 154 10.40 -15.47 7.32
C PRO A 154 10.77 -14.43 8.39
N VAL A 155 11.31 -13.27 8.00
CA VAL A 155 11.88 -12.27 8.93
C VAL A 155 11.10 -10.96 8.85
N SER A 156 10.71 -10.42 10.01
CA SER A 156 10.20 -9.05 10.16
C SER A 156 11.34 -8.07 10.40
N ILE A 157 11.14 -6.80 10.05
CA ILE A 157 12.15 -5.75 10.25
C ILE A 157 12.61 -5.66 11.71
N SER A 158 11.71 -5.78 12.67
CA SER A 158 12.02 -5.73 14.11
C SER A 158 13.10 -6.72 14.56
N ASN A 159 13.28 -7.82 13.81
CA ASN A 159 14.21 -8.88 14.19
C ASN A 159 15.59 -8.73 13.51
N LEU A 160 15.75 -7.78 12.58
CA LEU A 160 16.97 -7.65 11.79
C LEU A 160 18.20 -7.29 12.63
N GLU A 161 18.01 -6.53 13.71
CA GLU A 161 19.11 -6.15 14.61
C GLU A 161 19.68 -7.34 15.39
N ASP A 162 18.87 -8.35 15.69
CA ASP A 162 19.29 -9.54 16.44
C ASP A 162 19.99 -10.58 15.56
N ILE A 163 19.83 -10.49 14.24
CA ILE A 163 20.42 -11.44 13.30
C ILE A 163 21.94 -11.25 13.21
N SER A 164 22.69 -12.35 13.13
CA SER A 164 24.15 -12.32 13.05
C SER A 164 24.67 -11.57 11.80
N ASP A 165 25.84 -10.94 11.92
CA ASP A 165 26.48 -10.26 10.79
C ASP A 165 26.69 -11.21 9.60
N ARG A 166 26.67 -10.65 8.38
CA ARG A 166 26.80 -11.39 7.11
C ARG A 166 25.73 -12.43 6.83
N THR A 167 24.66 -12.48 7.63
CA THR A 167 23.54 -13.39 7.37
C THR A 167 22.69 -12.88 6.21
N LYS A 168 22.35 -13.78 5.30
CA LYS A 168 21.40 -13.50 4.22
C LYS A 168 19.97 -13.61 4.73
N VAL A 169 19.16 -12.61 4.40
CA VAL A 169 17.75 -12.51 4.80
C VAL A 169 16.89 -12.17 3.60
N SER A 170 15.59 -12.41 3.75
CA SER A 170 14.58 -11.89 2.82
C SER A 170 13.41 -11.35 3.62
N LEU A 171 12.95 -10.16 3.25
CA LEU A 171 11.83 -9.48 3.89
C LEU A 171 10.81 -8.94 2.87
N VAL A 172 9.54 -8.86 3.25
CA VAL A 172 8.54 -8.07 2.50
C VAL A 172 8.43 -6.70 3.15
N ALA A 173 8.74 -5.65 2.40
CA ALA A 173 8.74 -4.28 2.89
C ALA A 173 8.23 -3.30 1.83
N MET A 174 7.82 -2.11 2.27
CA MET A 174 7.58 -0.95 1.42
C MET A 174 8.78 0.00 1.47
N ILE A 175 8.99 0.78 0.41
CA ILE A 175 9.96 1.88 0.39
C ILE A 175 9.25 3.21 0.70
N PRO A 176 9.22 3.70 1.96
CA PRO A 176 8.72 5.04 2.24
C PRO A 176 9.60 6.15 1.67
N GLU A 177 10.92 5.95 1.65
CA GLU A 177 11.90 6.96 1.23
C GLU A 177 13.10 6.32 0.53
N LEU A 178 13.59 6.99 -0.52
CA LEU A 178 14.83 6.62 -1.21
C LEU A 178 15.67 7.86 -1.47
N LYS A 179 16.93 7.80 -1.03
CA LYS A 179 17.93 8.85 -1.26
C LYS A 179 19.04 8.33 -2.17
N GLN A 180 19.09 8.87 -3.39
CA GLN A 180 20.18 8.59 -4.31
C GLN A 180 21.44 9.35 -3.89
N ILE A 181 22.59 8.67 -3.91
CA ILE A 181 23.90 9.23 -3.55
C ILE A 181 24.88 8.93 -4.69
N THR A 182 25.65 9.93 -5.08
CA THR A 182 26.78 9.75 -6.00
C THR A 182 28.05 9.54 -5.17
N THR A 183 28.74 8.43 -5.41
CA THR A 183 30.01 8.12 -4.77
C THR A 183 31.11 9.07 -5.24
N ARG A 184 32.25 9.10 -4.54
CA ARG A 184 33.43 9.89 -4.96
C ARG A 184 33.96 9.52 -6.36
N LYS A 185 33.66 8.31 -6.84
CA LYS A 185 34.05 7.82 -8.18
C LYS A 185 33.05 8.23 -9.28
N GLY A 186 31.93 8.88 -8.93
CA GLY A 186 30.87 9.26 -9.85
C GLY A 186 29.75 8.22 -10.00
N ASP A 187 29.92 7.02 -9.45
CA ASP A 187 28.89 5.97 -9.53
C ASP A 187 27.70 6.27 -8.60
N ARG A 188 26.48 5.93 -9.02
CA ARG A 188 25.25 6.15 -8.25
C ARG A 188 24.94 4.95 -7.35
N MET A 189 24.59 5.20 -6.10
CA MET A 189 24.06 4.24 -5.13
C MET A 189 22.80 4.81 -4.47
N ALA A 190 22.13 4.03 -3.63
CA ALA A 190 20.98 4.50 -2.86
C ALA A 190 21.06 4.09 -1.39
N ILE A 191 20.58 4.98 -0.52
CA ILE A 191 20.11 4.65 0.82
C ILE A 191 18.59 4.57 0.73
N VAL A 192 18.03 3.44 1.16
CA VAL A 192 16.63 3.10 1.03
C VAL A 192 16.10 2.85 2.43
N GLN A 193 15.05 3.57 2.81
CA GLN A 193 14.30 3.24 4.01
C GLN A 193 13.32 2.12 3.66
N LEU A 194 13.33 1.04 4.42
CA LEU A 194 12.38 -0.07 4.31
C LEU A 194 11.43 -0.02 5.50
N GLU A 195 10.15 -0.29 5.26
CA GLU A 195 9.11 -0.29 6.30
C GLU A 195 8.21 -1.52 6.18
N ASP A 196 7.89 -2.12 7.33
CA ASP A 196 6.88 -3.15 7.47
C ASP A 196 6.00 -2.89 8.71
N LEU A 197 5.09 -3.82 9.02
CA LEU A 197 4.18 -3.68 10.17
C LEU A 197 4.88 -3.63 11.54
N SER A 198 6.15 -4.05 11.59
CA SER A 198 6.95 -4.16 12.82
C SER A 198 7.90 -2.98 13.02
N GLY A 199 8.20 -2.22 11.96
CA GLY A 199 9.03 -1.03 12.06
C GLY A 199 9.70 -0.64 10.75
N SER A 200 10.83 0.06 10.91
CA SER A 200 11.56 0.74 9.85
C SER A 200 13.03 0.36 9.91
N PHE A 201 13.68 0.15 8.77
CA PHE A 201 15.09 -0.24 8.69
C PHE A 201 15.81 0.42 7.52
N GLU A 202 17.04 0.88 7.74
CA GLU A 202 17.85 1.43 6.65
C GLU A 202 18.54 0.33 5.87
N ALA A 203 18.49 0.45 4.54
CA ALA A 203 19.17 -0.42 3.61
C ALA A 203 20.05 0.38 2.63
N ILE A 204 21.12 -0.24 2.16
CA ILE A 204 22.05 0.32 1.18
C ILE A 204 22.02 -0.52 -0.09
N VAL A 205 21.98 0.17 -1.23
CA VAL A 205 22.12 -0.44 -2.56
C VAL A 205 23.38 0.10 -3.21
N PHE A 206 24.45 -0.70 -3.21
CA PHE A 206 25.73 -0.31 -3.81
C PHE A 206 25.63 -0.14 -5.34
N PRO A 207 26.55 0.62 -5.97
CA PRO A 207 26.36 1.05 -7.35
C PRO A 207 26.12 -0.03 -8.38
N LYS A 208 26.86 -1.14 -8.29
CA LYS A 208 26.68 -2.29 -9.19
C LYS A 208 25.27 -2.90 -9.09
N THR A 209 24.69 -2.93 -7.90
CA THR A 209 23.32 -3.43 -7.70
C THR A 209 22.30 -2.37 -8.06
N TYR A 210 22.55 -1.12 -7.70
CA TYR A 210 21.64 0.00 -7.96
C TYR A 210 21.42 0.23 -9.46
N SER A 211 22.48 0.16 -10.28
CA SER A 211 22.33 0.29 -11.74
C SER A 211 21.40 -0.75 -12.36
N ARG A 212 21.25 -1.92 -11.73
CA ARG A 212 20.37 -3.00 -12.18
C ARG A 212 18.97 -2.98 -11.56
N LEU A 213 18.82 -2.33 -10.40
CA LEU A 213 17.58 -2.32 -9.62
C LEU A 213 16.86 -0.98 -9.62
N SER A 214 17.47 0.09 -10.10
CA SER A 214 16.93 1.46 -9.98
C SER A 214 15.50 1.60 -10.49
N GLU A 215 15.10 0.87 -11.54
CA GLU A 215 13.74 0.86 -12.07
C GLU A 215 12.70 0.24 -11.11
N PHE A 216 13.11 -0.66 -10.22
CA PHE A 216 12.23 -1.32 -9.24
C PHE A 216 12.20 -0.59 -7.89
N LEU A 217 13.18 0.28 -7.64
CA LEU A 217 13.34 0.99 -6.37
C LEU A 217 12.64 2.35 -6.44
N LEU A 218 11.32 2.34 -6.31
CA LEU A 218 10.50 3.55 -6.28
C LEU A 218 9.83 3.70 -4.92
N THR A 219 9.60 4.93 -4.49
CA THR A 219 8.83 5.20 -3.26
C THR A 219 7.42 4.61 -3.38
N ASP A 220 6.90 4.14 -2.25
CA ASP A 220 5.60 3.47 -2.11
C ASP A 220 5.46 2.14 -2.86
N THR A 221 6.55 1.59 -3.42
CA THR A 221 6.54 0.22 -3.94
C THR A 221 6.63 -0.78 -2.83
N ARG A 222 5.90 -1.89 -2.98
CA ARG A 222 5.96 -3.04 -2.08
C ARG A 222 6.83 -4.12 -2.71
N LEU A 223 7.88 -4.50 -2.01
CA LEU A 223 8.93 -5.37 -2.54
C LEU A 223 9.16 -6.57 -1.62
N LEU A 224 9.44 -7.72 -2.23
CA LEU A 224 10.21 -8.79 -1.62
C LEU A 224 11.68 -8.46 -1.83
N VAL A 225 12.39 -8.19 -0.75
CA VAL A 225 13.80 -7.78 -0.75
C VAL A 225 14.66 -8.95 -0.30
N TRP A 226 15.76 -9.19 -1.00
CA TRP A 226 16.84 -10.07 -0.56
C TRP A 226 18.07 -9.23 -0.25
N GLY A 227 18.69 -9.51 0.88
CA GLY A 227 19.87 -8.77 1.29
C GLY A 227 20.69 -9.48 2.34
N THR A 228 21.80 -8.85 2.67
CA THR A 228 22.78 -9.35 3.64
C THR A 228 22.89 -8.35 4.79
N ILE A 229 22.78 -8.84 6.03
CA ILE A 229 23.00 -8.03 7.23
C ILE A 229 24.47 -7.57 7.25
N ASP A 230 24.67 -6.28 7.46
CA ASP A 230 25.98 -5.65 7.62
C ASP A 230 25.98 -4.89 8.96
N LYS A 231 26.61 -5.50 9.96
CA LYS A 231 26.82 -4.90 11.28
C LYS A 231 28.15 -4.16 11.29
N LYS A 232 28.10 -2.84 11.38
CA LYS A 232 29.25 -1.98 11.67
C LYS A 232 29.23 -1.62 13.16
N SER A 233 30.34 -1.09 13.68
CA SER A 233 30.49 -0.76 15.10
C SER A 233 29.35 0.10 15.66
N ASP A 234 28.78 0.97 14.83
CA ASP A 234 27.83 2.00 15.28
C ASP A 234 26.42 1.83 14.66
N LYS A 235 26.24 0.87 13.74
CA LYS A 235 24.99 0.71 12.99
C LYS A 235 24.84 -0.68 12.37
N THR A 236 23.63 -1.24 12.48
CA THR A 236 23.18 -2.37 11.66
C THR A 236 22.42 -1.85 10.45
N GLN A 237 22.74 -2.35 9.27
CA GLN A 237 22.07 -1.99 8.02
C GLN A 237 21.92 -3.22 7.13
N LEU A 238 20.99 -3.16 6.19
CA LEU A 238 20.80 -4.20 5.19
C LEU A 238 21.50 -3.81 3.88
N ILE A 239 22.33 -4.68 3.31
CA ILE A 239 22.81 -4.51 1.94
C ILE A 239 21.84 -5.23 1.01
N ILE A 240 21.16 -4.49 0.12
CA ILE A 240 20.22 -5.09 -0.84
C ILE A 240 21.01 -5.78 -1.96
N ASP A 241 20.75 -7.07 -2.13
CA ASP A 241 21.31 -7.90 -3.20
C ASP A 241 20.36 -7.96 -4.42
N ASP A 242 19.05 -8.00 -4.16
CA ASP A 242 17.99 -8.08 -5.17
C ASP A 242 16.63 -7.67 -4.59
N CYS A 243 15.65 -7.38 -5.44
CA CYS A 243 14.27 -7.18 -5.02
C CYS A 243 13.29 -7.68 -6.09
N ARG A 244 12.01 -7.81 -5.72
CA ARG A 244 10.93 -8.14 -6.65
C ARG A 244 9.65 -7.46 -6.19
N GLU A 245 8.98 -6.76 -7.10
CA GLU A 245 7.66 -6.22 -6.83
C GLU A 245 6.67 -7.34 -6.52
N ILE A 246 5.90 -7.18 -5.45
CA ILE A 246 5.02 -8.24 -4.96
C ILE A 246 3.64 -8.23 -5.59
N ASP A 247 3.19 -7.08 -6.09
CA ASP A 247 1.83 -6.84 -6.58
C ASP A 247 1.43 -7.81 -7.68
N ASN A 248 2.38 -8.15 -8.55
CA ASN A 248 2.21 -9.11 -9.64
C ASN A 248 3.03 -10.40 -9.45
N LEU A 249 3.52 -10.66 -8.23
CA LEU A 249 4.39 -11.79 -7.96
C LEU A 249 3.59 -13.09 -7.89
N LYS A 250 3.86 -13.98 -8.84
CA LYS A 250 3.47 -15.38 -8.79
C LYS A 250 4.60 -16.20 -8.17
N LEU A 251 4.23 -17.10 -7.26
CA LEU A 251 5.11 -18.09 -6.65
C LEU A 251 4.95 -19.41 -7.39
N LEU A 252 6.06 -20.11 -7.60
CA LEU A 252 6.03 -21.49 -8.09
C LEU A 252 5.86 -22.43 -6.91
N VAL A 253 4.76 -23.18 -6.86
CA VAL A 253 4.47 -24.14 -5.80
C VAL A 253 4.54 -25.55 -6.35
N ILE A 254 5.40 -26.39 -5.76
CA ILE A 254 5.54 -27.81 -6.08
C ILE A 254 4.78 -28.60 -5.02
N ASN A 255 3.75 -29.36 -5.43
CA ASN A 255 2.95 -30.18 -4.53
C ASN A 255 3.63 -31.53 -4.33
N LEU A 256 3.93 -31.87 -3.08
CA LEU A 256 4.60 -33.10 -2.70
C LEU A 256 3.79 -33.82 -1.62
N ASP A 257 3.65 -35.13 -1.76
CA ASP A 257 3.25 -35.96 -0.62
C ASP A 257 4.43 -36.14 0.35
N SER A 258 4.16 -36.46 1.61
CA SER A 258 5.22 -36.61 2.62
C SER A 258 6.33 -37.58 2.23
N TYR A 259 6.02 -38.69 1.54
CA TYR A 259 7.04 -39.64 1.11
C TYR A 259 7.96 -39.05 0.03
N GLN A 260 7.43 -38.19 -0.85
CA GLN A 260 8.22 -37.49 -1.88
C GLN A 260 9.10 -36.41 -1.23
N ALA A 261 8.57 -35.72 -0.22
CA ALA A 261 9.29 -34.70 0.52
C ALA A 261 10.46 -35.27 1.36
N SER A 262 10.49 -36.56 1.66
CA SER A 262 11.60 -37.22 2.35
C SER A 262 12.57 -37.96 1.42
N ASP A 263 12.27 -38.11 0.12
CA ASP A 263 13.11 -38.84 -0.83
C ASP A 263 14.19 -37.95 -1.46
N ILE A 264 15.46 -38.25 -1.17
CA ILE A 264 16.62 -37.52 -1.71
C ILE A 264 16.68 -37.53 -3.25
N ARG A 265 16.18 -38.59 -3.90
CA ARG A 265 16.13 -38.69 -5.37
C ARG A 265 15.13 -37.69 -5.94
N VAL A 266 14.01 -37.47 -5.24
CA VAL A 266 13.03 -36.44 -5.59
C VAL A 266 13.65 -35.05 -5.44
N HIS A 267 14.36 -34.80 -4.34
CA HIS A 267 15.04 -33.51 -4.12
C HIS A 267 16.06 -33.20 -5.22
N ASN A 268 16.85 -34.20 -5.63
CA ASN A 268 17.83 -34.04 -6.69
C ASN A 268 17.16 -33.74 -8.04
N LYS A 269 16.08 -34.46 -8.39
CA LYS A 269 15.32 -34.17 -9.62
C LYS A 269 14.75 -32.75 -9.64
N ILE A 270 14.14 -32.32 -8.53
CA ILE A 270 13.61 -30.94 -8.42
C ILE A 270 14.76 -29.93 -8.57
N ARG A 271 15.88 -30.16 -7.89
CA ARG A 271 17.07 -29.32 -8.01
C ARG A 271 17.53 -29.18 -9.46
N ASP A 272 17.67 -30.29 -10.18
CA ASP A 272 18.12 -30.31 -11.57
C ASP A 272 17.17 -29.57 -12.51
N CYS A 273 15.86 -29.59 -12.20
CA CYS A 273 14.86 -28.80 -12.93
C CYS A 273 15.03 -27.30 -12.64
N LEU A 274 15.07 -26.91 -11.36
CA LEU A 274 15.10 -25.50 -10.95
C LEU A 274 16.41 -24.79 -11.36
N VAL A 275 17.55 -25.48 -11.30
CA VAL A 275 18.85 -24.90 -11.64
C VAL A 275 18.92 -24.46 -13.10
N LYS A 276 18.23 -25.14 -14.02
CA LYS A 276 18.17 -24.78 -15.44
C LYS A 276 17.46 -23.45 -15.70
N PHE A 277 16.54 -23.06 -14.82
CA PHE A 277 15.76 -21.82 -14.93
C PHE A 277 16.12 -20.81 -13.84
N ARG A 278 17.26 -20.99 -13.16
CA ARG A 278 17.71 -20.09 -12.10
C ARG A 278 17.80 -18.66 -12.64
N ALA A 279 17.33 -17.70 -11.85
CA ALA A 279 17.49 -16.29 -12.20
C ALA A 279 18.98 -15.94 -12.38
N ALA A 280 19.32 -15.41 -13.56
CA ALA A 280 20.68 -15.00 -13.89
C ALA A 280 21.18 -13.94 -12.90
N LYS A 281 22.42 -14.05 -12.43
CA LYS A 281 22.98 -13.11 -11.43
C LYS A 281 23.12 -11.68 -11.97
N GLU A 282 23.17 -11.55 -13.29
CA GLU A 282 23.28 -10.28 -14.01
C GLU A 282 21.93 -9.58 -14.16
N LYS A 283 20.82 -10.33 -14.13
CA LYS A 283 19.46 -9.81 -14.22
C LYS A 283 18.83 -9.77 -12.82
N CYS A 284 18.79 -8.59 -12.23
CA CYS A 284 18.07 -8.34 -10.99
C CYS A 284 16.59 -8.08 -11.27
N GLY A 285 15.77 -8.13 -10.22
CA GLY A 285 14.36 -7.80 -10.35
C GLY A 285 13.48 -8.94 -10.86
N ILE A 286 14.03 -10.09 -11.27
CA ILE A 286 13.27 -11.19 -11.92
C ILE A 286 13.12 -12.45 -11.07
N LYS A 287 13.69 -12.47 -9.86
CA LYS A 287 13.68 -13.65 -9.00
C LYS A 287 12.27 -14.01 -8.57
N ILE A 288 11.91 -15.27 -8.80
CA ILE A 288 10.64 -15.85 -8.39
C ILE A 288 10.89 -16.92 -7.33
N PRO A 289 10.33 -16.77 -6.11
CA PRO A 289 10.43 -17.79 -5.07
C PRO A 289 9.77 -19.10 -5.47
N VAL A 290 10.39 -20.20 -5.07
CA VAL A 290 9.86 -21.55 -5.21
C VAL A 290 9.52 -22.10 -3.82
N LEU A 291 8.35 -22.72 -3.70
CA LEU A 291 7.84 -23.35 -2.49
C LEU A 291 7.53 -24.83 -2.75
N ALA A 292 7.74 -25.68 -1.75
CA ALA A 292 7.12 -27.00 -1.70
C ALA A 292 5.88 -26.92 -0.81
N ALA A 293 4.74 -27.37 -1.31
CA ALA A 293 3.54 -27.62 -0.52
C ALA A 293 3.50 -29.11 -0.17
N VAL A 294 3.90 -29.44 1.06
CA VAL A 294 4.01 -30.82 1.54
C VAL A 294 2.73 -31.23 2.24
N LYS A 295 2.04 -32.23 1.69
CA LYS A 295 0.84 -32.81 2.28
C LYS A 295 1.23 -33.99 3.17
N HIS A 296 0.84 -33.92 4.44
CA HIS A 296 0.97 -35.01 5.40
C HIS A 296 -0.36 -35.21 6.12
N GLU A 297 -1.01 -36.36 5.89
CA GLU A 297 -2.35 -36.68 6.40
C GLU A 297 -3.35 -35.56 6.08
N ASN A 298 -3.78 -34.81 7.11
CA ASN A 298 -4.74 -33.72 7.02
C ASN A 298 -4.10 -32.32 7.14
N SER A 299 -2.77 -32.24 7.09
CA SER A 299 -2.00 -31.00 7.20
C SER A 299 -1.28 -30.65 5.90
N LEU A 300 -1.17 -29.36 5.62
CA LEU A 300 -0.43 -28.81 4.48
C LEU A 300 0.63 -27.83 4.99
N THR A 301 1.89 -28.16 4.77
CA THR A 301 3.03 -27.36 5.21
C THR A 301 3.76 -26.78 4.00
N TYR A 302 4.06 -25.48 4.04
CA TYR A 302 4.84 -24.84 3.00
C TYR A 302 6.32 -24.75 3.42
N VAL A 303 7.21 -25.20 2.55
CA VAL A 303 8.66 -25.10 2.72
C VAL A 303 9.22 -24.23 1.62
N LYS A 304 9.83 -23.10 2.00
CA LYS A 304 10.48 -22.19 1.06
C LYS A 304 11.82 -22.76 0.63
N PHE A 305 12.07 -22.85 -0.67
CA PHE A 305 13.40 -23.17 -1.19
C PHE A 305 14.35 -21.97 -1.02
N GLY A 306 15.64 -22.26 -0.82
CA GLY A 306 16.67 -21.23 -0.70
C GLY A 306 16.76 -20.32 -1.94
N GLU A 307 17.28 -19.10 -1.75
CA GLU A 307 17.44 -18.08 -2.79
C GLU A 307 18.09 -18.60 -4.08
N GLN A 308 19.01 -19.56 -3.95
CA GLN A 308 19.70 -20.20 -5.07
C GLN A 308 18.80 -21.01 -6.02
N PHE A 309 17.58 -21.35 -5.58
CA PHE A 309 16.58 -22.08 -6.36
C PHE A 309 15.44 -21.19 -6.85
N CYS A 310 15.51 -19.87 -6.63
CA CYS A 310 14.61 -18.93 -7.27
C CYS A 310 14.80 -18.98 -8.80
N VAL A 311 13.69 -19.00 -9.53
CA VAL A 311 13.67 -19.08 -11.00
C VAL A 311 13.49 -17.70 -11.62
N GLY A 312 14.00 -17.51 -12.83
CA GLY A 312 13.78 -16.31 -13.64
C GLY A 312 12.70 -16.52 -14.73
N ASP A 313 12.44 -17.77 -15.10
CA ASP A 313 11.38 -18.17 -16.02
C ASP A 313 10.47 -19.20 -15.33
N ILE A 314 9.35 -18.71 -14.82
CA ILE A 314 8.37 -19.53 -14.11
C ILE A 314 7.65 -20.50 -15.04
N VAL A 315 7.45 -20.14 -16.31
CA VAL A 315 6.71 -20.95 -17.27
C VAL A 315 7.56 -22.15 -17.70
N GLY A 316 8.81 -21.89 -18.09
CA GLY A 316 9.77 -22.94 -18.43
C GLY A 316 10.03 -23.89 -17.25
N ALA A 317 10.22 -23.34 -16.04
CA ALA A 317 10.41 -24.15 -14.83
C ALA A 317 9.19 -25.04 -14.53
N SER A 318 7.97 -24.50 -14.63
CA SER A 318 6.74 -25.26 -14.40
C SER A 318 6.62 -26.42 -15.38
N LYS A 319 6.83 -26.14 -16.68
CA LYS A 319 6.74 -27.15 -17.73
C LYS A 319 7.74 -28.29 -17.53
N LEU A 320 9.00 -27.98 -17.23
CA LEU A 320 10.01 -29.02 -17.00
C LEU A 320 9.70 -29.87 -15.76
N LEU A 321 9.17 -29.25 -14.70
CA LEU A 321 8.75 -29.99 -13.50
C LEU A 321 7.59 -30.95 -13.82
N GLU A 322 6.60 -30.50 -14.60
CA GLU A 322 5.47 -31.33 -15.04
C GLU A 322 5.92 -32.50 -15.93
N GLU A 323 6.84 -32.25 -16.87
CA GLU A 323 7.47 -33.30 -17.70
C GLU A 323 8.20 -34.35 -16.84
N ASN A 324 8.70 -33.95 -15.66
CA ASN A 324 9.31 -34.83 -14.67
C ASN A 324 8.31 -35.38 -13.64
N SER A 325 7.00 -35.34 -13.95
CA SER A 325 5.90 -35.87 -13.14
C SER A 325 5.66 -35.16 -11.78
N PHE A 326 6.09 -33.90 -11.64
CA PHE A 326 5.75 -33.08 -10.48
C PHE A 326 4.48 -32.28 -10.73
N LYS A 327 3.58 -32.22 -9.74
CA LYS A 327 2.39 -31.38 -9.78
C LYS A 327 2.77 -29.97 -9.32
N VAL A 328 2.62 -28.98 -10.19
CA VAL A 328 2.93 -27.58 -9.88
C VAL A 328 1.70 -26.69 -9.99
N ASN A 329 1.69 -25.58 -9.27
CA ASN A 329 0.71 -24.53 -9.43
C ASN A 329 1.34 -23.16 -9.20
N LEU A 330 0.75 -22.15 -9.83
CA LEU A 330 1.15 -20.76 -9.64
C LEU A 330 0.25 -20.13 -8.58
N LYS A 331 0.85 -19.57 -7.53
CA LYS A 331 0.12 -18.89 -6.46
C LYS A 331 0.46 -17.40 -6.46
N SER A 332 -0.53 -16.54 -6.57
CA SER A 332 -0.33 -15.10 -6.37
C SER A 332 -0.04 -14.81 -4.90
N LEU A 333 0.85 -13.87 -4.62
CA LEU A 333 1.11 -13.44 -3.25
C LEU A 333 0.00 -12.51 -2.71
N VAL A 334 -0.68 -11.78 -3.60
CA VAL A 334 -1.59 -10.68 -3.23
C VAL A 334 -3.08 -11.06 -3.33
N SER A 335 -3.43 -12.10 -4.10
CA SER A 335 -4.82 -12.52 -4.34
C SER A 335 -5.19 -13.84 -3.70
#